data_AF-A0A165KU60-F1
#
_entry.id   AF-A0A165KU60-F1
#
_cell.length_a   1.000
_cell.length_b   1.000
_cell.length_c   1.000
_cell.angle_alpha   90.00
_cell.angle_beta   90.00
_cell.angle_gamma   90.00
#
_symmetry.space_group_name_H-M   'P 1'
#
loop_
_entity.id
_entity.type
_entity.pdbx_description
1 polymer ?
#
loop_
_entity_poly.entity_id
_entity_poly.type
_entity_poly.pdbx_seq_one_letter_code
_entity_poly.pdbx_strand_id
1 'polypeptide(L)' 'FVRGQQWSIVPLLTLDGIAAFKIVEGSVTAEKFMSFLKEFIIPFTNPYPGPHSVLILDNCNIYHAEEVRVLVEEDAC' A
#
# COMPACT_ATOMS: atom_id res chain seq x y z
N PHE A 1 -12.92 -23.88 -18.40
CA PHE A 1 -12.01 -23.75 -17.24
C PHE A 1 -12.80 -23.18 -16.07
N VAL A 2 -12.98 -23.94 -14.99
CA VAL A 2 -13.53 -23.39 -13.75
C VAL A 2 -12.37 -22.72 -13.03
N ARG A 3 -12.34 -21.39 -12.95
CA ARG A 3 -11.39 -20.71 -12.07
C ARG A 3 -11.87 -20.91 -10.64
N GLY A 4 -11.00 -21.50 -9.80
CA GLY A 4 -11.23 -21.52 -8.35
C GLY A 4 -11.17 -20.11 -7.77
N GLN A 5 -11.61 -19.98 -6.52
CA GLN A 5 -11.54 -18.70 -5.80
C GLN A 5 -10.06 -18.34 -5.55
N GLN A 6 -9.68 -17.12 -5.88
CA GLN A 6 -8.33 -16.59 -5.69
C GLN A 6 -8.36 -15.53 -4.59
N TRP A 7 -7.33 -15.54 -3.74
CA TRP A 7 -7.12 -14.53 -2.71
C TRP A 7 -5.72 -13.94 -2.84
N SER A 8 -5.59 -12.65 -2.56
CA SER A 8 -4.33 -11.91 -2.55
C SER A 8 -4.14 -11.21 -1.22
N ILE A 9 -2.89 -10.99 -0.82
CA ILE A 9 -2.52 -10.28 0.41
C ILE A 9 -1.59 -9.14 0.04
N VAL A 10 -1.84 -7.96 0.61
CA VAL A 10 -0.97 -6.77 0.50
C VAL A 10 -0.46 -6.41 1.90
N PRO A 11 0.79 -6.73 2.25
CA PRO A 11 1.37 -6.38 3.53
C PRO A 11 2.09 -5.02 3.49
N LEU A 12 2.03 -4.27 4.59
CA LEU A 12 2.94 -3.19 4.93
C LEU A 12 4.05 -3.76 5.82
N LEU A 13 5.27 -3.78 5.29
CA LEU A 13 6.44 -4.32 5.98
C LEU A 13 7.31 -3.19 6.53
N THR A 14 7.75 -3.34 7.78
CA THR A 14 8.73 -2.49 8.44
C THR A 14 9.92 -3.33 8.89
N LEU A 15 10.95 -2.70 9.45
CA LEU A 15 12.09 -3.41 10.03
C LEU A 15 11.70 -4.28 11.24
N ASP A 16 10.58 -3.96 11.89
CA ASP A 16 10.05 -4.69 13.05
C ASP A 16 9.03 -5.77 12.68
N GLY A 17 8.70 -5.93 11.38
CA GLY A 17 7.80 -6.96 10.88
C GLY A 17 6.62 -6.42 10.09
N ILE A 18 5.47 -7.10 10.17
CA ILE A 18 4.25 -6.72 9.45
C ILE A 18 3.47 -5.71 10.30
N ALA A 19 3.39 -4.46 9.84
CA ALA A 19 2.64 -3.40 10.54
C ALA A 19 1.13 -3.44 10.21
N ALA A 20 0.78 -3.76 8.97
CA ALA A 20 -0.59 -3.90 8.52
C ALA A 20 -0.67 -4.87 7.33
N PHE A 21 -1.85 -5.41 7.05
CA PHE A 21 -2.09 -6.17 5.83
C PHE A 21 -3.56 -6.07 5.40
N LYS A 22 -3.80 -6.25 4.09
CA LYS A 22 -5.14 -6.36 3.52
C LYS A 22 -5.28 -7.66 2.73
N ILE A 23 -6.33 -8.41 3.03
CA ILE A 23 -6.72 -9.60 2.26
C ILE A 23 -7.76 -9.17 1.23
N VAL A 24 -7.56 -9.56 -0.02
CA VAL A 24 -8.36 -9.17 -1.16
C VAL A 24 -8.81 -10.41 -1.91
N GLU A 25 -10.10 -10.53 -2.20
CA GLU A 25 -10.57 -11.53 -3.15
C GLU A 25 -10.20 -11.10 -4.59
N GLY A 26 -9.60 -12.02 -5.33
CA GLY A 26 -9.06 -11.80 -6.66
C GLY A 26 -7.83 -10.89 -6.67
N SER A 27 -7.59 -10.22 -7.80
CA SER A 27 -6.44 -9.32 -7.96
C SER A 27 -6.57 -8.03 -7.16
N VAL A 28 -5.41 -7.47 -6.80
CA VAL A 28 -5.28 -6.11 -6.26
C VAL A 28 -5.41 -5.11 -7.41
N THR A 29 -6.34 -4.18 -7.28
CA THR A 29 -6.56 -3.08 -8.24
C THR A 29 -5.97 -1.79 -7.66
N ALA A 30 -5.76 -0.78 -8.51
CA ALA A 30 -5.31 0.54 -8.08
C ALA A 30 -6.24 1.13 -6.99
N GLU A 31 -7.56 1.01 -7.17
CA GLU A 31 -8.56 1.45 -6.18
C GLU A 31 -8.41 0.73 -4.83
N LYS A 32 -8.27 -0.60 -4.83
CA LYS A 32 -8.08 -1.38 -3.60
C LYS A 32 -6.78 -1.02 -2.89
N PHE A 33 -5.73 -0.75 -3.66
CA PHE A 33 -4.44 -0.28 -3.14
C PHE A 33 -4.54 1.14 -2.57
N MET A 34 -5.21 2.07 -3.25
CA MET A 34 -5.42 3.44 -2.77
C MET A 34 -6.17 3.47 -1.43
N SER A 35 -7.22 2.66 -1.27
CA SER A 35 -7.90 2.51 0.02
C SER A 35 -6.94 1.97 1.09
N PHE A 36 -6.12 0.97 0.77
CA PHE A 36 -5.11 0.47 1.72
C PHE A 36 -4.09 1.54 2.10
N LEU A 37 -3.66 2.36 1.15
CA LEU A 37 -2.68 3.42 1.37
C LEU A 37 -3.23 4.50 2.31
N LYS A 38 -4.45 4.99 2.05
CA LYS A 38 -5.14 5.99 2.90
C LYS A 38 -5.43 5.48 4.31
N GLU A 39 -5.92 4.24 4.42
CA GLU A 39 -6.43 3.71 5.69
C GLU A 39 -5.31 3.20 6.60
N PHE A 40 -4.22 2.66 6.03
CA PHE A 40 -3.22 1.92 6.80
C PHE A 40 -1.79 2.42 6.62
N ILE A 41 -1.38 2.85 5.42
CA ILE A 41 0.02 3.22 5.16
C ILE A 41 0.29 4.65 5.63
N ILE A 42 -0.48 5.63 5.16
CA ILE A 42 -0.28 7.05 5.47
C ILE A 42 -0.32 7.34 6.98
N PRO A 43 -1.25 6.78 7.78
CA PRO A 43 -1.23 6.98 9.23
C PRO A 43 -0.01 6.37 9.95
N PHE A 44 0.78 5.53 9.26
CA PHE A 44 1.94 4.82 9.80
C PHE A 44 3.28 5.45 9.40
N THR A 45 3.28 6.37 8.42
CA THR A 45 4.48 7.10 7.98
C THR A 45 4.78 8.29 8.91
N ASN A 46 6.03 8.74 8.92
CA ASN A 46 6.45 9.97 9.60
C ASN A 46 7.32 10.82 8.65
N PRO A 47 7.58 12.11 8.94
CA PRO A 47 8.33 12.93 8.01
C PRO A 47 9.79 12.49 8.00
N TYR A 48 10.43 12.46 6.83
CA TYR A 48 11.84 12.11 6.76
C TYR A 48 12.69 13.13 7.54
N PRO A 49 13.65 12.68 8.39
CA PRO A 49 14.25 11.34 8.51
C PRO A 49 13.70 10.47 9.67
N GLY A 50 12.45 10.65 10.07
CA GLY A 50 11.82 9.90 11.15
C GLY A 50 11.64 8.40 10.87
N PRO A 51 11.24 7.61 11.88
CA PRO A 51 10.88 6.20 11.67
C PRO A 51 9.78 6.04 10.63
N HIS A 52 9.84 5.00 9.79
CA HIS A 52 8.84 4.72 8.74
C HIS A 52 8.64 5.88 7.73
N SER A 53 9.63 6.74 7.52
CA SER A 53 9.51 7.91 6.65
C SER A 53 9.79 7.67 5.17
N VAL A 54 10.01 6.42 4.76
CA VAL A 54 10.36 6.07 3.38
C VAL A 54 9.48 4.90 2.96
N LEU A 55 8.63 5.14 1.97
CA LEU A 55 7.82 4.10 1.35
C LEU A 55 8.57 3.48 0.18
N ILE A 56 8.72 2.15 0.18
CA ILE A 56 9.33 1.38 -0.89
C ILE A 56 8.27 0.47 -1.49
N LEU A 57 8.02 0.61 -2.79
CA LEU A 57 7.05 -0.18 -3.55
C LEU A 57 7.74 -0.83 -4.76
N ASP A 58 7.19 -1.96 -5.23
CA ASP A 58 7.62 -2.54 -6.50
C ASP A 58 7.14 -1.69 -7.69
N ASN A 59 7.81 -1.80 -8.83
CA ASN A 59 7.52 -1.00 -10.02
C ASN A 59 6.30 -1.55 -10.80
N CYS A 60 5.16 -1.74 -10.13
CA CYS A 60 3.93 -2.21 -10.77
C CYS A 60 3.07 -1.03 -11.25
N ASN A 61 2.52 -1.15 -12.46
CA ASN A 61 1.71 -0.10 -13.09
C ASN A 61 0.50 0.34 -12.26
N ILE A 62 -0.02 -0.51 -11.36
CA ILE A 62 -1.15 -0.15 -10.49
C ILE A 62 -0.81 0.96 -9.48
N TYR A 63 0.48 1.21 -9.23
CA TYR A 63 0.97 2.26 -8.34
C TYR A 63 1.37 3.55 -9.06
N HIS A 64 1.41 3.53 -10.39
CA HIS A 64 1.79 4.69 -11.22
C HIS A 64 0.65 5.68 -11.43
N ALA A 65 -0.43 5.56 -10.66
CA ALA A 65 -1.46 6.58 -10.66
C ALA A 65 -0.90 7.85 -10.00
N GLU A 66 -1.02 9.00 -10.68
CA GLU A 66 -0.66 10.31 -10.15
C GLU A 66 -1.24 10.55 -8.75
N GLU A 67 -2.44 10.01 -8.50
CA GLU A 67 -3.12 10.05 -7.21
C GLU A 67 -2.33 9.42 -6.06
N VAL A 68 -1.53 8.36 -6.31
CA VAL A 68 -0.66 7.75 -5.30
C VAL A 68 0.44 8.72 -4.90
N ARG A 69 1.05 9.38 -5.88
CA ARG A 69 2.13 10.35 -5.64
C ARG A 69 1.62 11.54 -4.83
N VAL A 70 0.52 12.16 -5.28
CA VAL A 70 -0.08 13.32 -4.60
C VAL A 70 -0.41 12.98 -3.15
N LEU A 71 -1.04 11.82 -2.92
CA LEU A 71 -1.41 11.38 -1.57
C LEU A 71 -0.19 11.19 -0.65
N VAL A 72 0.90 10.61 -1.16
CA VAL A 72 2.13 10.42 -0.36
C VAL A 72 2.84 11.75 -0.12
N GLU A 73 2.86 12.66 -1.09
CA GLU A 73 3.54 13.96 -0.93
C GLU A 73 2.78 14.95 -0.03
N GLU A 74 1.45 14.91 -0.03
CA GLU A 74 0.61 15.85 0.73
C GLU A 74 0.26 15.34 2.14
N ASP A 75 -0.05 14.05 2.29
CA ASP A 75 -0.65 13.51 3.53
C ASP A 75 0.30 12.64 4.36
N ALA A 76 1.46 12.21 3.82
CA ALA A 76 2.47 11.52 4.62
C ALA A 76 3.14 12.53 5.57
N CYS A 77 2.51 12.72 6.74
CA CYS A 77 3.12 13.35 7.91
C CYS A 77 3.95 12.31 8.62
#